data_AF-A0A060X567-F1
#
_entry.id   AF-A0A060X567-F1
#
_cell.length_a   1.000
_cell.length_b   1.000
_cell.length_c   1.000
_cell.angle_alpha   90.00
_cell.angle_beta   90.00
_cell.angle_gamma   90.00
#
_symmetry.space_group_name_H-M   'P 1'
#
loop_
_entity.id
_entity.type
_entity.pdbx_description
1 polymer ?
#
loop_
_entity_poly.entity_id
_entity_poly.type
_entity_poly.pdbx_seq_one_letter_code
_entity_poly.pdbx_strand_id
1 'polypeptide(L)'
;MNTTELSLQVFFVESICDDPDIIAQNITEVKVSSPDYVNCDKDEAQADFLKRIECYKQTYVPLDDEKDRHLSYIKIFNVGSRYLVNRVQDHIQSRIVYYLMNIHVTPRSIFLSRHGESELNLLGRIGGDSALSPRGHKYATALGGFIKGQHIKDLKVWTSHMKRTIQTAEHLGIPYEQWKALNEIDAGVCEELTYEDIQENHPEEFALRDQDKYRYRYPKGESYEDLVHRLEPVIMELERQENVLVVCHQAVMRCLLAYLLDKTADELPYLKCPLHTVLKLTPVAYGCRVEHICLNIEAVNTHRERPGNVDITRNPEEALKTIPDHF
;
A
#
# COMPACT_ATOMS: atom_id res chain seq x y z
N MET A 1 16.10 -42.45 17.76
CA MET A 1 15.28 -41.56 16.93
C MET A 1 15.81 -40.16 17.14
N ASN A 2 16.67 -39.67 16.23
CA ASN A 2 17.18 -38.30 16.28
C ASN A 2 16.11 -37.38 15.69
N THR A 3 15.33 -36.74 16.55
CA THR A 3 14.59 -35.53 16.18
C THR A 3 15.62 -34.43 15.96
N THR A 4 15.89 -34.08 14.71
CA THR A 4 16.54 -32.81 14.36
C THR A 4 15.69 -31.68 14.93
N GLU A 5 16.10 -31.13 16.08
CA GLU A 5 15.59 -29.86 16.56
C GLU A 5 15.84 -28.82 15.48
N LEU A 6 14.78 -28.23 14.94
CA LEU A 6 14.88 -27.13 13.99
C LEU A 6 15.61 -25.98 14.68
N SER A 7 16.78 -25.59 14.16
CA SER A 7 17.54 -24.43 14.66
C SER A 7 16.86 -23.14 14.17
N LEU A 8 15.78 -22.75 14.84
CA LEU A 8 15.09 -21.50 14.57
C LEU A 8 15.71 -20.38 15.39
N GLN A 9 15.93 -19.23 14.76
CA GLN A 9 16.21 -17.99 15.48
C GLN A 9 14.90 -17.46 16.07
N VAL A 10 14.96 -16.92 17.28
CA VAL A 10 13.79 -16.42 18.02
C VAL A 10 13.98 -14.94 18.32
N PHE A 11 12.97 -14.13 18.01
CA PHE A 11 12.92 -12.69 18.29
C PHE A 11 11.60 -12.36 18.98
N PHE A 12 11.65 -11.83 20.21
CA PHE A 12 10.44 -11.52 20.97
C PHE A 12 9.97 -10.08 20.73
N VAL A 13 8.65 -9.88 20.64
CA VAL A 13 8.01 -8.56 20.59
C VAL A 13 7.05 -8.47 21.77
N GLU A 14 7.40 -7.67 22.76
CA GLU A 14 6.59 -7.46 23.96
C GLU A 14 5.91 -6.10 23.89
N SER A 15 4.57 -6.09 23.86
CA SER A 15 3.77 -4.85 23.89
C SER A 15 3.29 -4.60 25.32
N ILE A 16 3.75 -3.49 25.91
CA ILE A 16 3.51 -3.12 27.30
C ILE A 16 2.67 -1.84 27.29
N CYS A 17 1.47 -1.91 27.85
CA CYS A 17 0.60 -0.76 28.03
C CYS A 17 0.12 -0.71 29.47
N ASP A 18 0.46 0.34 30.19
CA ASP A 18 -0.02 0.62 31.55
C ASP A 18 -0.93 1.86 31.61
N ASP A 19 -1.11 2.55 30.49
CA ASP A 19 -2.06 3.63 30.33
C ASP A 19 -3.52 3.11 30.33
N PRO A 20 -4.35 3.48 31.32
CA PRO A 20 -5.72 2.99 31.43
C PRO A 20 -6.64 3.50 30.32
N ASP A 21 -6.39 4.68 29.76
CA ASP A 21 -7.23 5.26 28.70
C ASP A 21 -7.01 4.50 27.39
N ILE A 22 -5.74 4.21 27.06
CA ILE A 22 -5.39 3.38 25.90
C ILE A 22 -5.98 1.97 26.05
N ILE A 23 -5.87 1.36 27.23
CA ILE A 23 -6.44 0.04 27.49
C ILE A 23 -7.96 0.06 27.28
N ALA A 24 -8.66 1.04 27.85
CA ALA A 24 -10.11 1.17 27.72
C ALA A 24 -10.54 1.36 26.25
N GLN A 25 -9.81 2.19 25.50
CA GLN A 25 -10.05 2.39 24.07
C GLN A 25 -9.86 1.09 23.28
N ASN A 26 -8.75 0.38 23.49
CA ASN A 26 -8.47 -0.90 22.82
C ASN A 26 -9.54 -1.97 23.10
N ILE A 27 -10.04 -2.04 24.33
CA ILE A 27 -11.13 -2.96 24.71
C ILE A 27 -12.39 -2.61 23.91
N THR A 28 -12.74 -1.32 23.88
CA THR A 28 -13.95 -0.83 23.21
C THR A 28 -13.91 -1.05 21.69
N GLU A 29 -12.78 -0.76 21.05
CA GLU A 29 -12.66 -0.83 19.59
C GLU A 29 -12.60 -2.26 19.06
N VAL A 30 -11.91 -3.16 19.78
CA VAL A 30 -11.51 -4.46 19.22
C VAL A 30 -12.09 -5.64 19.98
N LYS A 31 -12.29 -5.53 21.29
CA LYS A 31 -12.63 -6.69 22.13
C LYS A 31 -14.12 -6.85 22.29
N VAL A 32 -14.88 -5.76 22.35
CA VAL A 32 -16.35 -5.82 22.38
C VAL A 32 -16.94 -6.39 21.07
N SER A 33 -16.22 -6.24 19.95
CA SER A 33 -16.58 -6.81 18.63
C SER A 33 -15.97 -8.20 18.37
N SER A 34 -15.25 -8.77 19.35
CA SER A 34 -14.62 -10.09 19.26
C SER A 34 -15.66 -11.22 19.18
N PRO A 35 -15.34 -12.35 18.51
CA PRO A 35 -16.16 -13.56 18.55
C PRO A 35 -16.55 -14.02 19.96
N ASP A 36 -15.70 -13.74 20.96
CA ASP A 36 -15.94 -14.08 22.37
C ASP A 36 -17.17 -13.37 22.98
N TYR A 37 -17.60 -12.23 22.41
CA TYR A 37 -18.62 -11.34 23.01
C TYR A 37 -19.81 -11.01 22.09
N VAL A 38 -20.01 -11.77 21.00
CA VAL A 38 -21.01 -11.48 19.92
C VAL A 38 -22.43 -11.22 20.43
N ASN A 39 -22.85 -11.85 21.53
CA ASN A 39 -24.19 -11.72 22.11
C ASN A 39 -24.18 -11.10 23.53
N CYS A 40 -23.07 -10.49 23.93
CA CYS A 40 -22.93 -9.89 25.25
C CYS A 40 -23.20 -8.38 25.18
N ASP A 41 -23.76 -7.82 26.25
CA ASP A 41 -23.83 -6.37 26.39
C ASP A 41 -22.40 -5.77 26.43
N LYS A 42 -22.24 -4.55 25.90
CA LYS A 42 -20.91 -3.93 25.78
C LYS A 42 -20.26 -3.68 27.14
N ASP A 43 -21.04 -3.24 28.12
CA ASP A 43 -20.54 -2.93 29.45
C ASP A 43 -20.18 -4.21 30.20
N GLU A 44 -20.97 -5.27 30.01
CA GLU A 44 -20.68 -6.62 30.53
C GLU A 44 -19.41 -7.21 29.91
N ALA A 45 -19.25 -7.12 28.59
CA ALA A 45 -18.07 -7.57 27.86
C ALA A 45 -16.80 -6.85 28.32
N GLN A 46 -16.88 -5.52 28.50
CA GLN A 46 -15.77 -4.73 29.01
C GLN A 46 -15.39 -5.14 30.44
N ALA A 47 -16.38 -5.32 31.33
CA ALA A 47 -16.14 -5.73 32.72
C ALA A 47 -15.52 -7.13 32.81
N ASP A 48 -15.98 -8.07 31.99
CA ASP A 48 -15.40 -9.42 31.90
C ASP A 48 -13.95 -9.39 31.37
N PHE A 49 -13.70 -8.62 30.31
CA PHE A 49 -12.36 -8.51 29.74
C PHE A 49 -11.35 -7.90 30.72
N LEU A 50 -11.76 -6.92 31.53
CA LEU A 50 -10.93 -6.38 32.61
C LEU A 50 -10.57 -7.44 33.64
N LYS A 51 -11.52 -8.31 34.04
CA LYS A 51 -11.21 -9.44 34.94
C LYS A 51 -10.22 -10.41 34.30
N ARG A 52 -10.36 -10.68 33.01
CA ARG A 52 -9.42 -11.53 32.25
C ARG A 52 -8.01 -10.94 32.26
N ILE A 53 -7.85 -9.63 32.11
CA ILE A 53 -6.56 -8.94 32.25
C ILE A 53 -5.98 -9.17 33.66
N GLU A 54 -6.79 -9.01 34.71
CA GLU A 54 -6.35 -9.25 36.10
C GLU A 54 -5.89 -10.71 36.32
N CYS A 55 -6.53 -11.68 35.68
CA CYS A 55 -6.06 -13.07 35.72
C CYS A 55 -4.67 -13.24 35.11
N TYR A 56 -4.39 -12.62 33.94
CA TYR A 56 -3.06 -12.69 33.33
C TYR A 56 -2.00 -11.97 34.16
N LYS A 57 -2.34 -10.82 34.79
CA LYS A 57 -1.41 -10.07 35.65
C LYS A 57 -0.84 -10.89 36.81
N GLN A 58 -1.59 -11.87 37.33
CA GLN A 58 -1.13 -12.71 38.45
C GLN A 58 0.05 -13.61 38.10
N THR A 59 0.23 -13.92 36.81
CA THR A 59 1.26 -14.87 36.34
C THR A 59 2.20 -14.27 35.29
N TYR A 60 1.94 -13.02 34.87
CA TYR A 60 2.75 -12.33 33.88
C TYR A 60 4.15 -12.05 34.42
N VAL A 61 5.15 -12.59 33.73
CA VAL A 61 6.56 -12.28 33.94
C VAL A 61 7.04 -11.54 32.69
N PRO A 62 7.28 -10.22 32.78
CA PRO A 62 7.81 -9.47 31.65
C PRO A 62 9.24 -9.92 31.35
N LEU A 63 9.71 -9.65 30.12
CA LEU A 63 11.12 -9.81 29.81
C LEU A 63 11.95 -8.96 30.79
N ASP A 64 13.01 -9.51 31.35
CA ASP A 64 13.87 -8.87 32.35
C ASP A 64 15.20 -8.46 31.70
N ASP A 65 15.57 -7.18 31.81
CA ASP A 65 16.72 -6.64 31.08
C ASP A 65 18.07 -7.25 31.49
N GLU A 66 18.14 -7.86 32.69
CA GLU A 66 19.35 -8.51 33.19
C GLU A 66 19.31 -10.03 33.01
N LYS A 67 18.20 -10.68 33.40
CA LYS A 67 18.06 -12.14 33.30
C LYS A 67 17.95 -12.59 31.85
N ASP A 68 17.21 -11.83 31.04
CA ASP A 68 16.94 -12.13 29.63
C ASP A 68 17.87 -11.38 28.68
N ARG A 69 18.94 -10.76 29.19
CA ARG A 69 19.96 -10.05 28.39
C ARG A 69 20.53 -10.86 27.22
N HIS A 70 20.41 -12.19 27.28
CA HIS A 70 20.90 -13.13 26.29
C HIS A 70 19.96 -13.32 25.09
N LEU A 71 18.67 -12.99 25.25
CA LEU A 71 17.61 -13.10 24.24
C LEU A 71 17.59 -11.89 23.30
N SER A 72 17.00 -12.07 22.12
CA SER A 72 16.78 -11.01 21.14
C SER A 72 15.34 -10.53 21.21
N TYR A 73 15.12 -9.25 21.51
CA TYR A 73 13.75 -8.74 21.72
C TYR A 73 13.61 -7.23 21.52
N ILE A 74 12.36 -6.81 21.35
CA ILE A 74 11.91 -5.42 21.44
C ILE A 74 10.73 -5.32 22.43
N LYS A 75 10.80 -4.34 23.33
CA LYS A 75 9.68 -3.90 24.17
C LYS A 75 9.11 -2.60 23.61
N ILE A 76 7.80 -2.56 23.43
CA ILE A 76 7.06 -1.39 22.93
C ILE A 76 6.18 -0.89 24.06
N PHE A 77 6.44 0.32 24.55
CA PHE A 77 5.72 0.90 25.69
C PHE A 77 4.67 1.91 25.23
N ASN A 78 3.45 1.79 25.76
CA ASN A 78 2.32 2.71 25.54
C ASN A 78 2.19 3.13 24.08
N VAL A 79 2.00 2.12 23.22
CA VAL A 79 1.76 2.27 21.78
C VAL A 79 2.86 3.07 21.07
N GLY A 80 4.12 2.78 21.42
CA GLY A 80 5.28 3.33 20.73
C GLY A 80 5.84 4.64 21.31
N SER A 81 5.36 5.06 22.48
CA SER A 81 5.94 6.20 23.22
C SER A 81 7.42 6.00 23.57
N ARG A 82 7.83 4.75 23.80
CA ARG A 82 9.20 4.36 24.12
C ARG A 82 9.45 2.92 23.65
N TYR A 83 10.71 2.65 23.29
CA TYR A 83 11.16 1.33 22.88
C TYR A 83 12.40 0.91 23.67
N LEU A 84 12.54 -0.38 23.94
CA LEU A 84 13.78 -1.00 24.41
C LEU A 84 14.10 -2.17 23.49
N VAL A 85 15.28 -2.16 22.89
CA VAL A 85 15.73 -3.20 21.94
C VAL A 85 16.96 -3.87 22.51
N ASN A 86 16.96 -5.21 22.54
CA ASN A 86 18.08 -6.01 23.01
C ASN A 86 18.54 -7.01 21.93
N ARG A 87 19.87 -7.09 21.73
CA ARG A 87 20.56 -8.08 20.89
C ARG A 87 19.91 -8.37 19.52
N VAL A 88 19.83 -7.38 18.64
CA VAL A 88 19.49 -7.62 17.22
C VAL A 88 20.62 -8.43 16.58
N GLN A 89 20.32 -9.63 16.07
CA GLN A 89 21.33 -10.59 15.60
C GLN A 89 21.62 -10.50 14.11
N ASP A 90 20.63 -10.11 13.31
CA ASP A 90 20.70 -10.22 11.86
C ASP A 90 19.90 -9.11 11.16
N HIS A 91 19.92 -9.17 9.82
CA HIS A 91 19.26 -8.19 8.98
C HIS A 91 17.74 -8.19 9.17
N ILE A 92 17.09 -9.36 9.26
CA ILE A 92 15.62 -9.43 9.35
C ILE A 92 15.14 -8.88 10.69
N GLN A 93 15.82 -9.17 11.80
CA GLN A 93 15.51 -8.57 13.10
C GLN A 93 15.69 -7.05 13.07
N SER A 94 16.71 -6.54 12.39
CA SER A 94 16.89 -5.09 12.21
C SER A 94 15.74 -4.46 11.43
N ARG A 95 15.25 -5.12 10.37
CA ARG A 95 14.08 -4.66 9.59
C ARG A 95 12.80 -4.70 10.44
N ILE A 96 12.59 -5.75 11.24
CA ILE A 96 11.45 -5.88 12.16
C ILE A 96 11.45 -4.72 13.17
N VAL A 97 12.58 -4.44 13.81
CA VAL A 97 12.71 -3.32 14.75
C VAL A 97 12.42 -2.00 14.05
N TYR A 98 13.00 -1.77 12.88
CA TYR A 98 12.78 -0.55 12.12
C TYR A 98 11.30 -0.35 11.77
N TYR A 99 10.61 -1.39 11.31
CA TYR A 99 9.18 -1.33 11.02
C TYR A 99 8.35 -1.03 12.27
N LEU A 100 8.54 -1.80 13.34
CA LEU A 100 7.78 -1.66 14.59
C LEU A 100 7.96 -0.29 15.25
N MET A 101 9.10 0.36 15.05
CA MET A 101 9.37 1.70 15.59
C MET A 101 8.75 2.84 14.77
N ASN A 102 8.26 2.58 13.55
CA ASN A 102 7.71 3.61 12.65
C ASN A 102 6.21 3.48 12.40
N ILE A 103 5.57 2.40 12.86
CA ILE A 103 4.10 2.27 12.82
C ILE A 103 3.45 2.99 14.01
N HIS A 104 2.18 3.36 13.84
CA HIS A 104 1.37 3.94 14.92
C HIS A 104 -0.10 3.57 14.76
N VAL A 105 -0.91 3.80 15.81
CA VAL A 105 -2.36 3.51 15.80
C VAL A 105 -3.24 4.75 15.66
N THR A 106 -2.64 5.94 15.59
CA THR A 106 -3.39 7.20 15.43
C THR A 106 -4.39 7.11 14.27
N PRO A 107 -5.69 7.33 14.51
CA PRO A 107 -6.71 7.30 13.46
C PRO A 107 -6.40 8.30 12.35
N ARG A 108 -6.40 7.84 11.11
CA ARG A 108 -5.98 8.62 9.94
C ARG A 108 -6.66 8.15 8.67
N SER A 109 -6.54 8.95 7.61
CA SER A 109 -6.93 8.56 6.26
C SER A 109 -5.77 8.70 5.27
N ILE A 110 -5.59 7.67 4.46
CA ILE A 110 -4.66 7.66 3.33
C ILE A 110 -5.50 7.82 2.06
N PHE A 111 -5.22 8.84 1.27
CA PHE A 111 -5.87 9.07 -0.01
C PHE A 111 -4.91 8.67 -1.12
N LEU A 112 -5.32 7.73 -1.95
CA LEU A 112 -4.58 7.37 -3.16
C LEU A 112 -5.34 7.86 -4.38
N SER A 113 -4.61 8.49 -5.28
CA SER A 113 -5.12 8.81 -6.61
C SER A 113 -4.02 8.66 -7.64
N ARG A 114 -4.41 8.32 -8.86
CA ARG A 114 -3.54 8.57 -10.01
C ARG A 114 -3.46 10.08 -10.28
N HIS A 115 -2.48 10.47 -11.07
CA HIS A 115 -2.56 11.72 -11.82
C HIS A 115 -3.87 11.81 -12.62
N GLY A 116 -4.27 13.02 -13.00
CA GLY A 116 -5.30 13.20 -14.03
C GLY A 116 -4.91 12.51 -15.34
N GLU A 117 -5.88 12.20 -16.18
CA GLU A 117 -5.66 11.63 -17.51
C GLU A 117 -4.55 12.40 -18.26
N SER A 118 -3.59 11.68 -18.84
CA SER A 118 -2.48 12.28 -19.61
C SER A 118 -2.68 12.13 -21.12
N GLU A 119 -1.90 12.87 -21.90
CA GLU A 119 -1.92 12.75 -23.38
C GLU A 119 -1.61 11.31 -23.84
N LEU A 120 -0.60 10.65 -23.26
CA LEU A 120 -0.32 9.25 -23.58
C LEU A 120 -1.43 8.29 -23.13
N ASN A 121 -2.21 8.62 -22.10
CA ASN A 121 -3.37 7.80 -21.75
C ASN A 121 -4.41 7.83 -22.87
N LEU A 122 -4.70 9.01 -23.45
CA LEU A 122 -5.64 9.12 -24.57
C LEU A 122 -5.24 8.23 -25.74
N LEU A 123 -3.93 8.15 -26.02
CA LEU A 123 -3.36 7.38 -27.12
C LEU A 123 -3.12 5.89 -26.79
N GLY A 124 -3.52 5.41 -25.61
CA GLY A 124 -3.29 4.01 -25.22
C GLY A 124 -1.81 3.63 -25.01
N ARG A 125 -0.92 4.62 -24.87
CA ARG A 125 0.54 4.43 -24.74
C ARG A 125 0.94 4.31 -23.27
N ILE A 126 1.84 3.37 -22.96
CA ILE A 126 2.35 3.13 -21.60
C ILE A 126 3.61 3.96 -21.30
N GLY A 127 3.92 4.20 -20.03
CA GLY A 127 5.14 4.90 -19.62
C GLY A 127 5.17 6.38 -19.98
N GLY A 128 6.36 6.88 -20.34
CA GLY A 128 6.64 8.24 -20.77
C GLY A 128 6.47 9.30 -19.68
N ASP A 129 6.65 10.56 -20.08
CA ASP A 129 6.48 11.74 -19.22
C ASP A 129 5.58 12.81 -19.86
N SER A 130 4.45 12.37 -20.42
CA SER A 130 3.46 13.27 -21.01
C SER A 130 2.74 14.12 -19.97
N ALA A 131 2.33 15.32 -20.38
CA ALA A 131 1.49 16.22 -19.60
C ALA A 131 0.05 15.69 -19.44
N LEU A 132 -0.72 16.34 -18.57
CA LEU A 132 -2.16 16.14 -18.44
C LEU A 132 -2.91 16.48 -19.74
N SER A 133 -3.96 15.72 -20.02
CA SER A 133 -4.95 16.04 -21.03
C SER A 133 -5.87 17.18 -20.56
N PRO A 134 -6.72 17.74 -21.46
CA PRO A 134 -7.76 18.68 -21.04
C PRO A 134 -8.69 18.11 -19.97
N ARG A 135 -8.99 16.79 -19.97
CA ARG A 135 -9.77 16.15 -18.90
C ARG A 135 -8.94 15.95 -17.64
N GLY A 136 -7.65 15.66 -17.78
CA GLY A 136 -6.71 15.60 -16.64
C GLY A 136 -6.65 16.91 -15.86
N HIS A 137 -6.61 18.06 -16.53
CA HIS A 137 -6.67 19.37 -15.87
C HIS A 137 -8.01 19.64 -15.15
N LYS A 138 -9.14 19.24 -15.77
CA LYS A 138 -10.46 19.30 -15.11
C LYS A 138 -10.49 18.44 -13.85
N TYR A 139 -9.94 17.23 -13.92
CA TYR A 139 -9.81 16.34 -12.78
C TYR A 139 -8.93 16.93 -11.68
N ALA A 140 -7.76 17.47 -12.01
CA ALA A 140 -6.86 18.09 -11.03
C ALA A 140 -7.57 19.22 -10.24
N THR A 141 -8.37 20.03 -10.94
CA THR A 141 -9.20 21.07 -10.32
C THR A 141 -10.27 20.47 -9.40
N ALA A 142 -10.97 19.42 -9.86
CA ALA A 142 -11.98 18.73 -9.07
C ALA A 142 -11.39 18.04 -7.83
N LEU A 143 -10.19 17.46 -7.94
CA LEU A 143 -9.44 16.88 -6.83
C LEU A 143 -9.08 17.93 -5.79
N GLY A 144 -8.59 19.11 -6.22
CA GLY A 144 -8.34 20.25 -5.32
C GLY A 144 -9.59 20.68 -4.56
N GLY A 145 -10.72 20.80 -5.27
CA GLY A 145 -12.02 21.09 -4.65
C GLY A 145 -12.47 20.02 -3.64
N PHE A 146 -12.34 18.74 -4.01
CA PHE A 146 -12.68 17.60 -3.15
C PHE A 146 -11.84 17.60 -1.87
N ILE A 147 -10.51 17.65 -1.99
CA ILE A 147 -9.59 17.62 -0.84
C ILE A 147 -9.83 18.80 0.10
N LYS A 148 -10.03 20.00 -0.45
CA LYS A 148 -10.37 21.19 0.35
C LYS A 148 -11.69 21.01 1.12
N GLY A 149 -12.70 20.42 0.47
CA GLY A 149 -14.01 20.15 1.07
C GLY A 149 -13.99 19.05 2.15
N GLN A 150 -12.96 18.21 2.21
CA GLN A 150 -12.81 17.20 3.27
C GLN A 150 -12.32 17.81 4.61
N HIS A 151 -11.83 19.06 4.62
CA HIS A 151 -11.32 19.74 5.82
C HIS A 151 -10.27 18.91 6.60
N ILE A 152 -9.38 18.23 5.88
CA ILE A 152 -8.38 17.33 6.47
C ILE A 152 -7.29 18.16 7.15
N LYS A 153 -7.06 17.89 8.44
CA LYS A 153 -6.01 18.54 9.22
C LYS A 153 -4.64 17.96 8.86
N ASP A 154 -3.64 18.82 8.75
CA ASP A 154 -2.22 18.48 8.55
C ASP A 154 -1.94 17.51 7.39
N LEU A 155 -2.75 17.60 6.32
CA LEU A 155 -2.61 16.74 5.14
C LEU A 155 -1.24 16.91 4.46
N LYS A 156 -0.49 15.82 4.36
CA LYS A 156 0.68 15.72 3.49
C LYS A 156 0.28 15.34 2.08
N VAL A 157 0.98 15.89 1.08
CA VAL A 157 0.77 15.54 -0.33
C VAL A 157 2.08 15.08 -0.95
N TRP A 158 2.05 13.91 -1.57
CA TRP A 158 3.19 13.35 -2.29
C TRP A 158 2.88 13.16 -3.77
N THR A 159 3.89 13.40 -4.59
CA THR A 159 3.86 13.14 -6.03
C THR A 159 5.07 12.32 -6.45
N SER A 160 5.00 11.75 -7.64
CA SER A 160 6.21 11.35 -8.35
C SER A 160 7.01 12.56 -8.87
N HIS A 161 8.12 12.33 -9.54
CA HIS A 161 8.86 13.35 -10.31
C HIS A 161 8.32 13.56 -11.73
N MET A 162 7.33 12.78 -12.16
CA MET A 162 6.74 12.87 -13.50
C MET A 162 5.73 14.04 -13.58
N LYS A 163 5.73 14.73 -14.72
CA LYS A 163 4.97 15.97 -14.96
C LYS A 163 3.50 15.83 -14.62
N ARG A 164 2.87 14.72 -15.04
CA ARG A 164 1.44 14.47 -14.83
C ARG A 164 1.02 14.45 -13.36
N THR A 165 1.84 13.90 -12.45
CA THR A 165 1.51 13.94 -11.01
C THR A 165 1.75 15.32 -10.41
N ILE A 166 2.81 16.00 -10.85
CA ILE A 166 3.16 17.36 -10.42
C ILE A 166 2.05 18.34 -10.84
N GLN A 167 1.69 18.35 -12.12
CA GLN A 167 0.60 19.17 -12.67
C GLN A 167 -0.74 18.90 -11.97
N THR A 168 -1.00 17.66 -11.57
CA THR A 168 -2.21 17.33 -10.80
C THR A 168 -2.16 17.98 -9.42
N ALA A 169 -1.03 17.89 -8.71
CA ALA A 169 -0.85 18.46 -7.38
C ALA A 169 -0.81 20.00 -7.35
N GLU A 170 -0.31 20.65 -8.42
CA GLU A 170 -0.31 22.11 -8.56
C GLU A 170 -1.71 22.72 -8.40
N HIS A 171 -2.76 22.01 -8.80
CA HIS A 171 -4.16 22.48 -8.69
C HIS A 171 -4.72 22.36 -7.26
N LEU A 172 -4.02 21.68 -6.33
CA LEU A 172 -4.46 21.56 -4.94
C LEU A 172 -4.25 22.86 -4.14
N GLY A 173 -3.29 23.70 -4.55
CA GLY A 173 -2.96 24.94 -3.84
C GLY A 173 -2.32 24.74 -2.46
N ILE A 174 -1.77 23.54 -2.19
CA ILE A 174 -1.05 23.20 -0.97
C ILE A 174 0.36 22.67 -1.31
N PRO A 175 1.36 22.84 -0.42
CA PRO A 175 2.69 22.29 -0.64
C PRO A 175 2.66 20.77 -0.81
N TYR A 176 3.47 20.25 -1.71
CA TYR A 176 3.63 18.83 -1.96
C TYR A 176 5.12 18.45 -2.05
N GLU A 177 5.42 17.20 -1.76
CA GLU A 177 6.78 16.65 -1.80
C GLU A 177 6.90 15.67 -2.97
N GLN A 178 7.99 15.78 -3.73
CA GLN A 178 8.21 14.96 -4.92
C GLN A 178 9.16 13.81 -4.60
N TRP A 179 8.71 12.57 -4.81
CA TRP A 179 9.45 11.36 -4.51
C TRP A 179 9.76 10.61 -5.81
N LYS A 180 11.05 10.48 -6.16
CA LYS A 180 11.45 9.72 -7.36
C LYS A 180 11.02 8.25 -7.28
N ALA A 181 10.99 7.68 -6.07
CA ALA A 181 10.49 6.33 -5.81
C ALA A 181 9.01 6.13 -6.18
N LEU A 182 8.23 7.22 -6.31
CA LEU A 182 6.83 7.18 -6.77
C LEU A 182 6.68 7.26 -8.29
N ASN A 183 7.75 7.34 -9.08
CA ASN A 183 7.66 7.29 -10.54
C ASN A 183 6.98 5.98 -11.00
N GLU A 184 6.25 6.05 -12.12
CA GLU A 184 5.62 4.86 -12.72
C GLU A 184 6.64 3.75 -12.99
N ILE A 185 6.15 2.51 -13.06
CA ILE A 185 6.97 1.36 -13.47
C ILE A 185 7.64 1.64 -14.82
N ASP A 186 8.94 1.37 -14.91
CA ASP A 186 9.70 1.51 -16.15
C ASP A 186 9.39 0.34 -17.10
N ALA A 187 8.84 0.64 -18.28
CA ALA A 187 8.57 -0.35 -19.32
C ALA A 187 9.80 -0.67 -20.20
N GLY A 188 10.95 -0.02 -19.95
CA GLY A 188 12.19 -0.26 -20.66
C GLY A 188 12.08 0.02 -22.16
N VAL A 189 12.37 -0.99 -22.99
CA VAL A 189 12.24 -0.87 -24.45
C VAL A 189 10.79 -0.64 -24.92
N CYS A 190 9.80 -0.89 -24.06
CA CYS A 190 8.38 -0.71 -24.35
C CYS A 190 7.81 0.63 -23.87
N GLU A 191 8.65 1.57 -23.43
CA GLU A 191 8.23 2.93 -23.08
C GLU A 191 7.57 3.64 -24.28
N GLU A 192 6.48 4.38 -24.01
CA GLU A 192 5.69 5.15 -24.97
C GLU A 192 5.03 4.33 -26.10
N LEU A 193 5.02 2.99 -26.02
CA LEU A 193 4.36 2.11 -26.98
C LEU A 193 2.89 1.83 -26.60
N THR A 194 2.05 1.56 -27.60
CA THR A 194 0.74 0.92 -27.36
C THR A 194 0.91 -0.59 -27.13
N TYR A 195 -0.13 -1.28 -26.67
CA TYR A 195 -0.04 -2.74 -26.55
C TYR A 195 0.01 -3.45 -27.91
N GLU A 196 -0.57 -2.85 -28.94
CA GLU A 196 -0.46 -3.26 -30.34
C GLU A 196 1.00 -3.17 -30.81
N ASP A 197 1.65 -2.02 -30.59
CA ASP A 197 3.08 -1.82 -30.90
C ASP A 197 3.94 -2.89 -30.17
N ILE A 198 3.62 -3.20 -28.91
CA ILE A 198 4.33 -4.22 -28.13
C ILE A 198 4.11 -5.63 -28.68
N GLN A 199 2.88 -6.00 -29.03
CA GLN A 199 2.60 -7.31 -29.61
C GLN A 199 3.24 -7.49 -30.99
N GLU A 200 3.36 -6.42 -31.77
CA GLU A 200 4.02 -6.45 -33.08
C GLU A 200 5.54 -6.60 -32.95
N ASN A 201 6.17 -5.80 -32.08
CA ASN A 201 7.63 -5.71 -31.99
C ASN A 201 8.26 -6.67 -30.97
N HIS A 202 7.51 -7.08 -29.93
CA HIS A 202 7.96 -7.88 -28.79
C HIS A 202 6.91 -8.95 -28.38
N PRO A 203 6.45 -9.82 -29.31
CA PRO A 203 5.36 -10.77 -29.06
C PRO A 203 5.68 -11.78 -27.94
N GLU A 204 6.92 -12.27 -27.89
CA GLU A 204 7.34 -13.26 -26.90
C GLU A 204 7.39 -12.64 -25.50
N GLU A 205 7.97 -11.44 -25.37
CA GLU A 205 8.03 -10.71 -24.11
C GLU A 205 6.62 -10.36 -23.61
N PHE A 206 5.71 -10.01 -24.51
CA PHE A 206 4.33 -9.69 -24.15
C PHE A 206 3.58 -10.92 -23.59
N ALA A 207 3.77 -12.09 -24.21
CA ALA A 207 3.21 -13.35 -23.72
C ALA A 207 3.82 -13.76 -22.37
N LEU A 208 5.15 -13.73 -22.24
CA LEU A 208 5.85 -14.06 -20.99
C LEU A 208 5.43 -13.14 -19.84
N ARG A 209 5.21 -11.85 -20.12
CA ARG A 209 4.69 -10.91 -19.13
C ARG A 209 3.24 -11.20 -18.74
N ASP A 210 2.42 -11.73 -19.63
CA ASP A 210 1.07 -12.18 -19.30
C ASP A 210 1.05 -13.51 -18.53
N GLN A 211 2.14 -14.31 -18.58
CA GLN A 211 2.29 -15.53 -17.80
C GLN A 211 2.63 -15.25 -16.34
N ASP A 212 3.62 -14.37 -16.09
CA ASP A 212 3.99 -13.90 -14.75
C ASP A 212 4.21 -12.38 -14.76
N LYS A 213 3.10 -11.63 -14.65
CA LYS A 213 3.13 -10.17 -14.65
C LYS A 213 3.81 -9.58 -13.41
N TYR A 214 3.94 -10.36 -12.33
CA TYR A 214 4.57 -9.90 -11.10
C TYR A 214 6.09 -9.86 -11.25
N ARG A 215 6.69 -10.93 -11.77
CA ARG A 215 8.16 -11.10 -11.85
C ARG A 215 8.77 -10.71 -13.18
N TYR A 216 8.01 -10.80 -14.27
CA TYR A 216 8.57 -10.56 -15.60
C TYR A 216 8.89 -9.08 -15.83
N ARG A 217 10.08 -8.82 -16.38
CA ARG A 217 10.56 -7.48 -16.78
C ARG A 217 10.52 -7.39 -18.30
N TYR A 218 9.97 -6.31 -18.85
CA TYR A 218 10.33 -5.98 -20.23
C TYR A 218 11.83 -5.70 -20.31
N PRO A 219 12.48 -5.91 -21.48
CA PRO A 219 13.91 -5.65 -21.62
C PRO A 219 14.26 -4.23 -21.17
N LYS A 220 15.25 -4.10 -20.28
CA LYS A 220 15.70 -2.84 -19.65
C LYS A 220 14.64 -2.12 -18.79
N GLY A 221 13.52 -2.75 -18.47
CA GLY A 221 12.48 -2.22 -17.60
C GLY A 221 12.45 -2.89 -16.22
N GLU A 222 11.39 -2.58 -15.47
CA GLU A 222 11.09 -3.10 -14.14
C GLU A 222 9.96 -4.16 -14.18
N SER A 223 9.98 -5.06 -13.20
CA SER A 223 8.85 -5.91 -12.85
C SER A 223 8.03 -5.27 -11.72
N TYR A 224 6.85 -5.81 -11.41
CA TYR A 224 6.14 -5.36 -10.21
C TYR A 224 6.90 -5.74 -8.93
N GLU A 225 7.67 -6.83 -8.94
CA GLU A 225 8.57 -7.20 -7.84
C GLU A 225 9.64 -6.12 -7.61
N ASP A 226 10.30 -5.60 -8.66
CA ASP A 226 11.23 -4.47 -8.51
C ASP A 226 10.55 -3.23 -7.96
N LEU A 227 9.35 -2.94 -8.46
CA LEU A 227 8.58 -1.78 -8.03
C LEU A 227 8.19 -1.89 -6.54
N VAL A 228 7.83 -3.08 -6.05
CA VAL A 228 7.57 -3.32 -4.63
C VAL A 228 8.81 -3.03 -3.79
N HIS A 229 9.99 -3.51 -4.20
CA HIS A 229 11.24 -3.19 -3.51
C HIS A 229 11.56 -1.69 -3.54
N ARG A 230 11.36 -1.03 -4.69
CA ARG A 230 11.57 0.42 -4.84
C ARG A 230 10.63 1.25 -3.96
N LEU A 231 9.41 0.78 -3.71
CA LEU A 231 8.41 1.46 -2.90
C LEU A 231 8.55 1.22 -1.40
N GLU A 232 9.47 0.37 -0.96
CA GLU A 232 9.68 0.09 0.47
C GLU A 232 9.88 1.38 1.31
N PRO A 233 10.70 2.38 0.91
CA PRO A 233 10.83 3.63 1.67
C PRO A 233 9.53 4.46 1.71
N VAL A 234 8.72 4.39 0.64
CA VAL A 234 7.43 5.08 0.57
C VAL A 234 6.44 4.44 1.53
N ILE A 235 6.41 3.10 1.61
CA ILE A 235 5.55 2.36 2.53
C ILE A 235 5.91 2.69 3.98
N MET A 236 7.20 2.72 4.32
CA MET A 236 7.65 3.07 5.67
C MET A 236 7.28 4.51 6.06
N GLU A 237 7.46 5.45 5.14
CA GLU A 237 7.05 6.83 5.40
C GLU A 237 5.53 6.94 5.49
N LEU A 238 4.79 6.19 4.65
CA LEU A 238 3.33 6.12 4.71
C LEU A 238 2.89 5.61 6.07
N GLU A 239 3.52 4.59 6.64
CA GLU A 239 3.20 4.11 8.00
C GLU A 239 3.45 5.13 9.11
N ARG A 240 4.41 6.04 8.91
CA ARG A 240 4.78 7.08 9.87
C ARG A 240 3.86 8.31 9.83
N GLN A 241 3.21 8.56 8.71
CA GLN A 241 2.37 9.75 8.50
C GLN A 241 0.95 9.56 9.01
N GLU A 242 0.32 10.64 9.46
CA GLU A 242 -1.12 10.66 9.70
C GLU A 242 -1.90 10.78 8.37
N ASN A 243 -2.45 11.95 8.07
CA ASN A 243 -3.22 12.14 6.84
C ASN A 243 -2.30 12.41 5.66
N VAL A 244 -2.40 11.58 4.61
CA VAL A 244 -1.58 11.71 3.40
C VAL A 244 -2.40 11.51 2.13
N LEU A 245 -2.15 12.34 1.12
CA LEU A 245 -2.60 12.16 -0.25
C LEU A 245 -1.40 11.80 -1.13
N VAL A 246 -1.48 10.67 -1.83
CA VAL A 246 -0.46 10.24 -2.79
C VAL A 246 -1.05 10.33 -4.20
N VAL A 247 -0.53 11.26 -4.99
CA VAL A 247 -0.84 11.40 -6.42
C VAL A 247 0.24 10.68 -7.23
N CYS A 248 -0.09 9.49 -7.72
CA CYS A 248 0.86 8.55 -8.33
C CYS A 248 0.33 7.99 -9.67
N HIS A 249 0.60 6.72 -9.96
CA HIS A 249 0.38 6.09 -11.26
C HIS A 249 -0.28 4.72 -11.11
N GLN A 250 -0.57 4.05 -12.22
CA GLN A 250 -1.35 2.82 -12.18
C GLN A 250 -0.58 1.69 -11.50
N ALA A 251 0.67 1.40 -11.88
CA ALA A 251 1.40 0.29 -11.26
C ALA A 251 1.80 0.61 -9.82
N VAL A 252 2.22 1.85 -9.56
CA VAL A 252 2.55 2.33 -8.20
C VAL A 252 1.35 2.21 -7.25
N MET A 253 0.17 2.69 -7.68
CA MET A 253 -1.05 2.64 -6.86
C MET A 253 -1.48 1.20 -6.57
N ARG A 254 -1.29 0.27 -7.52
CA ARG A 254 -1.53 -1.16 -7.30
C ARG A 254 -0.66 -1.71 -6.16
N CYS A 255 0.64 -1.39 -6.17
CA CYS A 255 1.54 -1.84 -5.10
C CYS A 255 1.13 -1.28 -3.73
N LEU A 256 0.81 0.02 -3.65
CA LEU A 256 0.37 0.65 -2.40
C LEU A 256 -0.95 0.05 -1.90
N LEU A 257 -1.90 -0.21 -2.80
CA LEU A 257 -3.17 -0.86 -2.45
C LEU A 257 -2.97 -2.31 -2.01
N ALA A 258 -2.09 -3.05 -2.67
CA ALA A 258 -1.82 -4.42 -2.31
C ALA A 258 -1.23 -4.53 -0.91
N TYR A 259 -0.33 -3.60 -0.53
CA TYR A 259 0.17 -3.49 0.83
C TYR A 259 -0.95 -3.19 1.83
N LEU A 260 -1.75 -2.14 1.58
CA LEU A 260 -2.78 -1.68 2.53
C LEU A 260 -4.00 -2.62 2.64
N LEU A 261 -4.26 -3.43 1.62
CA LEU A 261 -5.42 -4.34 1.52
C LEU A 261 -5.03 -5.82 1.57
N ASP A 262 -3.78 -6.13 1.94
CA ASP A 262 -3.22 -7.48 2.07
C ASP A 262 -3.51 -8.36 0.83
N LYS A 263 -3.10 -7.86 -0.34
CA LYS A 263 -3.29 -8.57 -1.62
C LYS A 263 -2.06 -9.35 -2.01
N THR A 264 -2.29 -10.53 -2.57
CA THR A 264 -1.22 -11.44 -3.00
C THR A 264 -0.44 -10.88 -4.19
N ALA A 265 0.78 -11.39 -4.39
CA ALA A 265 1.63 -11.04 -5.53
C ALA A 265 0.94 -11.34 -6.89
N ASP A 266 0.06 -12.33 -6.94
CA ASP A 266 -0.68 -12.70 -8.15
C ASP A 266 -1.83 -11.73 -8.44
N GLU A 267 -2.48 -11.19 -7.41
CA GLU A 267 -3.58 -10.21 -7.55
C GLU A 267 -3.05 -8.79 -7.84
N LEU A 268 -1.93 -8.41 -7.22
CA LEU A 268 -1.37 -7.05 -7.22
C LEU A 268 -1.30 -6.43 -8.63
N PRO A 269 -0.71 -7.07 -9.67
CA PRO A 269 -0.57 -6.49 -11.01
C PRO A 269 -1.90 -6.25 -11.76
N TYR A 270 -3.01 -6.72 -11.17
CA TYR A 270 -4.36 -6.68 -11.74
C TYR A 270 -5.38 -5.94 -10.86
N LEU A 271 -4.96 -5.29 -9.77
CA LEU A 271 -5.86 -4.41 -9.03
C LEU A 271 -6.38 -3.27 -9.93
N LYS A 272 -7.65 -2.90 -9.75
CA LYS A 272 -8.30 -1.84 -10.55
C LYS A 272 -8.02 -0.48 -9.91
N CYS A 273 -7.29 0.37 -10.63
CA CYS A 273 -6.93 1.72 -10.22
C CYS A 273 -7.39 2.71 -11.32
N PRO A 274 -8.71 2.96 -11.43
CA PRO A 274 -9.25 3.80 -12.49
C PRO A 274 -8.71 5.24 -12.40
N LEU A 275 -8.61 5.91 -13.56
CA LEU A 275 -8.37 7.34 -13.60
C LEU A 275 -9.54 8.09 -12.92
N HIS A 276 -9.24 9.30 -12.46
CA HIS A 276 -10.20 10.26 -11.92
C HIS A 276 -11.03 9.78 -10.71
N THR A 277 -10.51 8.78 -10.00
CA THR A 277 -11.12 8.20 -8.81
C THR A 277 -10.14 8.29 -7.66
N VAL A 278 -10.60 8.83 -6.53
CA VAL A 278 -9.83 8.84 -5.28
C VAL A 278 -10.22 7.60 -4.47
N LEU A 279 -9.23 6.86 -3.99
CA LEU A 279 -9.43 5.82 -2.99
C LEU A 279 -9.08 6.39 -1.63
N LYS A 280 -10.07 6.47 -0.74
CA LYS A 280 -9.87 6.80 0.65
C LYS A 280 -9.73 5.50 1.44
N LEU A 281 -8.56 5.31 2.03
CA LEU A 281 -8.22 4.18 2.88
C LEU A 281 -8.22 4.63 4.34
N THR A 282 -8.92 3.88 5.17
CA THR A 282 -8.98 4.11 6.62
C THR A 282 -8.50 2.83 7.31
N PRO A 283 -7.23 2.80 7.78
CA PRO A 283 -6.73 1.70 8.59
C PRO A 283 -7.62 1.47 9.81
N VAL A 284 -7.94 0.22 10.09
CA VAL A 284 -8.73 -0.23 11.24
C VAL A 284 -8.02 -1.43 11.87
N ALA A 285 -8.49 -1.87 13.04
CA ALA A 285 -7.98 -3.11 13.63
C ALA A 285 -8.15 -4.27 12.64
N TYR A 286 -7.04 -4.95 12.34
CA TYR A 286 -6.97 -6.12 11.45
C TYR A 286 -7.42 -5.87 9.99
N GLY A 287 -7.32 -4.65 9.49
CA GLY A 287 -7.57 -4.40 8.07
C GLY A 287 -7.60 -2.93 7.69
N CYS A 288 -8.17 -2.66 6.52
CA CYS A 288 -8.31 -1.30 6.01
C CYS A 288 -9.62 -1.16 5.25
N ARG A 289 -10.44 -0.16 5.60
CA ARG A 289 -11.65 0.16 4.84
C ARG A 289 -11.26 1.00 3.63
N VAL A 290 -11.82 0.67 2.46
CA VAL A 290 -11.62 1.43 1.23
C VAL A 290 -12.94 2.02 0.74
N GLU A 291 -12.92 3.31 0.41
CA GLU A 291 -14.03 4.04 -0.19
C GLU A 291 -13.60 4.56 -1.57
N HIS A 292 -14.38 4.23 -2.60
CA HIS A 292 -14.13 4.64 -3.99
C HIS A 292 -14.92 5.91 -4.31
N ILE A 293 -14.21 7.00 -4.62
CA ILE A 293 -14.82 8.33 -4.81
C ILE A 293 -14.50 8.80 -6.22
N CYS A 294 -15.45 8.60 -7.14
CA CYS A 294 -15.36 9.12 -8.50
C CYS A 294 -15.67 10.63 -8.52
N LEU A 295 -14.80 11.44 -9.11
CA LEU A 295 -14.99 12.90 -9.18
C LEU A 295 -15.79 13.36 -10.42
N ASN A 296 -16.50 12.44 -11.07
CA ASN A 296 -17.40 12.70 -12.20
C ASN A 296 -16.74 13.42 -13.39
N ILE A 297 -15.44 13.17 -13.62
CA ILE A 297 -14.74 13.58 -14.83
C ILE A 297 -14.41 12.33 -15.63
N GLU A 298 -14.92 12.24 -16.85
CA GLU A 298 -14.64 11.10 -17.73
C GLU A 298 -13.13 10.92 -17.96
N ALA A 299 -12.71 9.68 -18.17
CA ALA A 299 -11.36 9.30 -18.56
C ALA A 299 -11.41 8.04 -19.42
N VAL A 300 -10.37 7.82 -20.21
CA VAL A 300 -10.13 6.53 -20.87
C VAL A 300 -9.91 5.42 -19.84
N ASN A 301 -10.26 4.20 -20.23
CA ASN A 301 -9.88 3.02 -19.47
C ASN A 301 -8.43 2.63 -19.81
N THR A 302 -7.61 2.35 -18.81
CA THR A 302 -6.21 1.89 -18.99
C THR A 302 -5.97 0.53 -18.35
N HIS A 303 -7.05 -0.11 -17.88
CA HIS A 303 -7.01 -1.43 -17.27
C HIS A 303 -7.11 -2.51 -18.34
N ARG A 304 -6.00 -3.22 -18.56
CA ARG A 304 -5.96 -4.45 -19.36
C ARG A 304 -6.02 -5.68 -18.43
N GLU A 305 -7.05 -6.49 -18.59
CA GLU A 305 -7.19 -7.78 -17.90
C GLU A 305 -6.25 -8.83 -18.49
N ARG A 306 -5.95 -9.89 -17.73
CA ARG A 306 -5.15 -11.01 -18.24
C ARG A 306 -5.93 -11.69 -19.38
N PRO A 307 -5.37 -11.86 -20.58
CA PRO A 307 -6.06 -12.56 -21.66
C PRO A 307 -6.21 -14.04 -21.33
N GLY A 308 -7.19 -14.69 -21.96
CA GLY A 308 -7.44 -16.11 -21.76
C GLY A 308 -6.31 -17.01 -22.29
N ASN A 309 -5.62 -16.58 -23.36
CA ASN A 309 -4.43 -17.24 -23.90
C ASN A 309 -3.18 -16.40 -23.63
N VAL A 310 -2.20 -17.01 -22.96
CA VAL A 310 -0.90 -16.41 -22.61
C VAL A 310 0.28 -17.20 -23.17
N ASP A 311 0.04 -18.19 -24.02
CA ASP A 311 1.12 -18.95 -24.66
C ASP A 311 1.95 -18.06 -25.58
N ILE A 312 3.25 -18.36 -25.65
CA ILE A 312 4.21 -17.61 -26.49
C ILE A 312 3.82 -17.67 -27.98
N THR A 313 3.18 -18.77 -28.39
CA THR A 313 2.75 -19.00 -29.77
C THR A 313 1.32 -18.51 -30.07
N ARG A 314 0.69 -17.76 -29.15
CA ARG A 314 -0.66 -17.21 -29.34
C ARG A 314 -0.69 -16.27 -30.54
N ASN A 315 -1.84 -16.17 -31.20
CA ASN A 315 -2.00 -15.19 -32.27
C ASN A 315 -2.21 -13.77 -31.69
N PRO A 316 -1.94 -12.71 -32.48
CA PRO A 316 -2.10 -11.32 -32.02
C PRO A 316 -3.53 -10.98 -31.55
N GLU A 317 -4.57 -11.50 -32.22
CA GLU A 317 -5.96 -11.20 -31.86
C GLU A 317 -6.30 -11.68 -30.44
N GLU A 318 -5.83 -12.87 -30.05
CA GLU A 318 -5.97 -13.41 -28.70
C GLU A 318 -5.21 -12.59 -27.65
N ALA A 319 -3.99 -12.14 -27.99
CA ALA A 319 -3.15 -11.33 -27.11
C ALA A 319 -3.74 -9.94 -26.84
N LEU A 320 -4.36 -9.35 -27.86
CA LEU A 320 -4.87 -7.98 -27.85
C LEU A 320 -6.34 -7.89 -27.38
N LYS A 321 -7.05 -9.00 -27.28
CA LYS A 321 -8.50 -9.07 -26.94
C LYS A 321 -8.93 -8.30 -25.69
N THR A 322 -8.06 -8.16 -24.69
CA THR A 322 -8.37 -7.50 -23.41
C THR A 322 -7.89 -6.05 -23.33
N ILE A 323 -7.38 -5.48 -24.43
CA ILE A 323 -6.94 -4.09 -24.49
C ILE A 323 -8.18 -3.18 -24.46
N PRO A 324 -8.18 -2.14 -23.61
CA PRO A 324 -9.25 -1.15 -23.62
C PRO A 324 -9.16 -0.23 -24.83
N ASP A 325 -10.31 0.28 -25.26
CA ASP A 325 -10.40 1.29 -26.33
C ASP A 325 -9.55 2.54 -25.99
N HIS A 326 -8.89 3.07 -27.00
CA HIS A 326 -8.11 4.32 -26.95
C HIS A 326 -8.30 5.10 -28.26
N PHE A 327 -7.92 6.39 -28.27
CA PHE A 327 -8.18 7.32 -29.38
C PHE A 327 -7.16 7.26 -30.51
#